data_AF-A0A8C6UEV7-F1
#
_entry.id   AF-A0A8C6UEV7-F1
#
_cell.length_a   1.000
_cell.length_b   1.000
_cell.length_c   1.000
_cell.angle_alpha   90.00
_cell.angle_beta   90.00
_cell.angle_gamma   90.00
#
_symmetry.space_group_name_H-M   'P 1'
#
loop_
_entity.id
_entity.type
_entity.pdbx_description
1 polymer ?
#
loop_
_entity_poly.entity_id
_entity_poly.type
_entity_poly.pdbx_seq_one_letter_code
_entity_poly.pdbx_strand_id
1 'polypeptide(L)'
;MERSGASWLRAGLVLLFAAAQILCVASACDRAFYREMIGDFCLTKFQLDMADLDRGLWCSWPHTMEIYEDVTNCTFQIAIRMGCFWPDHVTDLFFTDIHRTYFQDCALTGRLLHDPPVSVLAPFIGVPVLVTLLMTALVVWRSKRTEGVL
;
A
#
# COMPACT_ATOMS: atom_id res chain seq x y z
N MET A 1 -37.51 52.15 4.80
CA MET A 1 -37.53 50.99 5.70
C MET A 1 -36.69 49.81 5.17
N GLU A 2 -36.40 49.72 3.86
CA GLU A 2 -35.63 48.62 3.24
C GLU A 2 -34.12 48.61 3.55
N ARG A 3 -33.51 49.77 3.83
CA ARG A 3 -32.06 49.90 4.06
C ARG A 3 -31.59 49.23 5.37
N SER A 4 -32.44 49.16 6.39
CA SER A 4 -32.11 48.49 7.66
C SER A 4 -32.14 46.97 7.51
N GLY A 5 -33.10 46.41 6.77
CA GLY A 5 -33.20 44.96 6.56
C GLY A 5 -31.98 44.39 5.84
N ALA A 6 -31.49 45.08 4.81
CA ALA A 6 -30.27 44.69 4.11
C ALA A 6 -29.01 44.74 5.00
N SER A 7 -28.97 45.66 5.97
CA SER A 7 -27.84 45.78 6.92
C SER A 7 -27.80 44.62 7.92
N TRP A 8 -28.96 44.22 8.46
CA TRP A 8 -29.06 43.09 9.38
C TRP A 8 -28.78 41.76 8.70
N LEU A 9 -29.24 41.59 7.46
CA LEU A 9 -28.92 40.42 6.63
C LEU A 9 -27.41 40.32 6.38
N ARG A 10 -26.75 41.43 6.04
CA ARG A 10 -25.29 41.47 5.84
C ARG A 10 -24.52 41.16 7.12
N ALA A 11 -24.92 41.73 8.26
CA ALA A 11 -24.29 41.46 9.54
C ALA A 11 -24.45 39.98 9.96
N GLY A 12 -25.65 39.42 9.77
CA GLY A 12 -25.91 37.99 10.00
C GLY A 12 -25.08 37.08 9.09
N LEU A 13 -24.95 37.43 7.80
CA LEU A 13 -24.11 36.68 6.85
C LEU A 13 -22.63 36.71 7.27
N VAL A 14 -22.10 37.88 7.66
CA VAL A 14 -20.72 38.04 8.11
C VAL A 14 -20.45 37.21 9.37
N LEU A 15 -21.38 37.20 10.33
CA LEU A 15 -21.26 36.38 11.54
C LEU A 15 -21.29 34.89 11.23
N LEU A 16 -22.13 34.44 10.29
CA LEU A 16 -22.17 33.05 9.84
C LEU A 16 -20.87 32.63 9.15
N PHE A 17 -20.32 33.47 8.27
CA PHE A 17 -19.03 33.20 7.64
C PHE A 17 -17.91 33.16 8.67
N ALA A 18 -17.86 34.10 9.62
CA ALA A 18 -16.85 34.09 10.68
C ALA A 18 -16.93 32.83 11.55
N ALA A 19 -18.15 32.42 11.95
CA ALA A 19 -18.36 31.19 12.70
C ALA A 19 -17.95 29.94 11.90
N ALA A 20 -18.29 29.87 10.61
CA ALA A 20 -17.89 28.76 9.74
C ALA A 20 -16.37 28.66 9.56
N GLN A 21 -15.68 29.79 9.40
CA GLN A 21 -14.21 29.84 9.30
C GLN A 21 -13.55 29.36 10.60
N ILE A 22 -14.04 29.80 11.76
CA ILE A 22 -13.52 29.39 13.08
C ILE A 22 -13.74 27.88 13.30
N LEU A 23 -14.92 27.35 12.97
CA LEU A 23 -15.19 25.91 13.07
C LEU A 23 -14.27 25.09 12.16
N CYS A 24 -14.02 25.56 10.93
CA CYS A 24 -13.23 24.85 9.94
C CYS A 24 -11.75 24.75 10.35
N VAL A 25 -11.20 25.79 10.98
CA VAL A 25 -9.83 25.81 11.53
C VAL A 25 -9.72 24.89 12.75
N ALA A 26 -10.72 24.88 13.64
CA ALA A 26 -10.73 24.00 14.82
C ALA A 26 -10.88 22.51 14.46
N SER A 27 -11.48 22.19 13.30
CA SER A 27 -11.59 20.82 12.78
C SER A 27 -10.48 20.43 11.80
N ALA A 28 -9.55 21.34 11.51
CA ALA A 28 -8.48 21.05 10.55
C ALA A 28 -7.35 20.29 11.24
N CYS A 29 -6.92 19.19 10.61
CA CYS A 29 -5.71 18.47 11.00
C CYS A 29 -4.50 19.42 11.01
N ASP A 30 -3.89 19.60 12.19
CA ASP A 30 -2.59 20.27 12.30
C ASP A 30 -1.50 19.34 11.78
N ARG A 31 -1.10 19.56 10.52
CA ARG A 31 -0.10 18.73 9.85
C ARG A 31 1.29 18.81 10.48
N ALA A 32 1.63 19.92 11.13
CA ALA A 32 2.94 20.07 11.76
C ALA A 32 2.99 19.21 13.02
N PHE A 33 1.96 19.34 13.87
CA PHE A 33 1.85 18.53 15.08
C PHE A 33 1.64 17.03 14.76
N TYR A 34 0.87 16.70 13.71
CA TYR A 34 0.73 15.33 13.23
C TYR A 34 2.08 14.70 12.80
N ARG A 35 2.91 15.45 12.09
CA ARG A 35 4.26 15.00 11.69
C ARG A 35 5.16 14.77 12.89
N GLU A 36 5.14 15.67 13.87
CA GLU A 36 5.90 15.55 15.11
C GLU A 36 5.49 14.27 15.88
N MET A 37 4.19 14.04 16.04
CA MET A 37 3.66 12.85 16.70
C MET A 37 4.03 11.55 15.96
N ILE A 38 3.99 11.54 14.63
CA ILE A 38 4.50 10.39 13.85
C ILE A 38 5.98 10.16 14.11
N GLY A 39 6.79 11.22 14.14
CA GLY A 39 8.22 11.15 14.43
C GLY A 39 8.49 10.54 15.79
N ASP A 40 7.92 11.14 16.83
CA ASP A 40 8.22 10.78 18.22
C ASP A 40 7.76 9.37 18.57
N PHE A 41 6.59 8.94 18.10
CA PHE A 41 6.02 7.65 18.46
C PHE A 41 6.31 6.55 17.45
N CYS A 42 6.08 6.81 16.16
CA CYS A 42 6.14 5.77 15.14
C CYS A 42 7.54 5.62 14.56
N LEU A 43 8.22 6.72 14.22
CA LEU A 43 9.58 6.66 13.68
C LEU A 43 10.56 6.13 14.72
N THR A 44 10.52 6.65 15.95
CA THR A 44 11.43 6.24 17.02
C THR A 44 11.35 4.74 17.28
N LYS A 45 10.13 4.17 17.39
CA LYS A 45 9.97 2.72 17.54
C LYS A 45 10.49 1.96 16.32
N PHE A 46 10.11 2.38 15.11
CA PHE A 46 10.60 1.74 13.88
C PHE A 46 12.12 1.71 13.78
N GLN A 47 12.79 2.80 14.16
CA GLN A 47 14.26 2.89 14.17
C GLN A 47 14.89 1.89 15.15
N LEU A 48 14.29 1.71 16.34
CA LEU A 48 14.74 0.73 17.32
C LEU A 48 14.57 -0.70 16.78
N ASP A 49 13.37 -1.02 16.27
CA ASP A 49 13.08 -2.35 15.74
C ASP A 49 14.00 -2.69 14.54
N MET A 50 14.29 -1.72 13.67
CA MET A 50 15.21 -1.89 12.54
C MET A 50 16.69 -1.95 12.94
N ALA A 51 17.07 -1.36 14.09
CA ALA A 51 18.42 -1.43 14.62
C ALA A 51 18.72 -2.78 15.27
N ASP A 52 17.70 -3.43 15.84
CA ASP A 52 17.79 -4.79 16.38
C ASP A 52 17.92 -5.84 15.27
N LEU A 53 17.54 -5.51 14.03
CA LEU A 53 17.66 -6.38 12.87
C LEU A 53 19.01 -6.20 12.16
N ASP A 54 19.67 -7.31 11.82
CA ASP A 54 20.87 -7.29 10.98
C ASP A 54 20.60 -6.56 9.65
N ARG A 55 21.50 -5.65 9.26
CA ARG A 55 21.34 -4.83 8.04
C ARG A 55 21.17 -5.66 6.77
N GLY A 56 21.76 -6.86 6.71
CA GLY A 56 21.60 -7.79 5.59
C GLY A 56 20.17 -8.34 5.44
N LEU A 57 19.34 -8.24 6.48
CA LEU A 57 17.95 -8.69 6.49
C LEU A 57 16.95 -7.58 6.17
N TRP A 58 17.37 -6.33 5.99
CA TRP A 58 16.46 -5.23 5.66
C TRP A 58 15.66 -5.49 4.37
N CYS A 59 16.27 -6.15 3.38
CA CYS A 59 15.57 -6.50 2.13
C CYS A 59 14.78 -7.82 2.22
N SER A 60 14.78 -8.49 3.36
CA SER A 60 14.04 -9.74 3.57
C SER A 60 12.65 -9.44 4.12
N TRP A 61 11.62 -9.54 3.26
CA TRP A 61 10.26 -9.24 3.68
C TRP A 61 9.76 -10.03 4.90
N PRO A 62 10.01 -11.36 5.02
CA PRO A 62 9.55 -12.09 6.19
C PRO A 62 10.10 -11.56 7.52
N HIS A 63 11.25 -10.86 7.50
CA HIS A 63 11.86 -10.29 8.70
C HIS A 63 11.40 -8.85 8.97
N THR A 64 11.02 -8.10 7.92
CA THR A 64 10.60 -6.69 8.04
C THR A 64 9.09 -6.49 8.00
N MET A 65 8.31 -7.51 7.66
CA MET A 65 6.85 -7.44 7.54
C MET A 65 6.18 -6.96 8.83
N GLU A 66 6.50 -7.59 9.97
CA GLU A 66 5.90 -7.26 11.26
C GLU A 66 6.24 -5.83 11.70
N ILE A 67 7.52 -5.43 11.58
CA ILE A 67 7.98 -4.07 11.89
C ILE A 67 7.28 -3.03 11.01
N TYR A 68 7.12 -3.34 9.71
CA TYR A 68 6.47 -2.44 8.77
C TYR A 68 4.94 -2.34 9.02
N GLU A 69 4.30 -3.44 9.40
CA GLU A 69 2.90 -3.47 9.81
C GLU A 69 2.69 -2.63 11.08
N ASP A 70 3.58 -2.77 12.07
CA ASP A 70 3.57 -2.01 13.32
C ASP A 70 3.63 -0.49 13.09
N VAL A 71 4.58 -0.02 12.27
CA VAL A 71 4.69 1.42 11.96
C VAL A 71 3.49 1.92 11.14
N THR A 72 2.93 1.07 10.26
CA THR A 72 1.71 1.38 9.50
C THR A 72 0.52 1.56 10.43
N ASN A 73 0.30 0.62 11.34
CA ASN A 73 -0.76 0.72 12.35
C ASN A 73 -0.53 1.92 13.29
N CYS A 74 0.71 2.19 13.69
CA CYS A 74 1.03 3.37 14.51
C CYS A 74 0.62 4.67 13.81
N THR A 75 1.01 4.88 12.55
CA THR A 75 0.64 6.10 11.81
C THR A 75 -0.88 6.23 11.63
N PHE A 76 -1.57 5.11 11.40
CA PHE A 76 -3.03 5.08 11.33
C PHE A 76 -3.67 5.51 12.66
N GLN A 77 -3.20 4.96 13.78
CA GLN A 77 -3.72 5.31 15.11
C GLN A 77 -3.47 6.78 15.47
N ILE A 78 -2.28 7.32 15.15
CA ILE A 78 -1.98 8.74 15.35
C ILE A 78 -2.89 9.61 14.48
N ALA A 79 -3.10 9.26 13.21
CA ALA A 79 -3.98 10.02 12.33
C ALA A 79 -5.41 10.13 12.89
N ILE A 80 -6.00 9.00 13.32
CA ILE A 80 -7.35 8.97 13.89
C ILE A 80 -7.42 9.78 15.19
N ARG A 81 -6.43 9.66 16.08
CA ARG A 81 -6.38 10.44 17.34
C ARG A 81 -6.29 11.94 17.11
N MET A 82 -5.63 12.34 16.03
CA MET A 82 -5.38 13.73 15.68
C MET A 82 -6.49 14.32 14.79
N GLY A 83 -7.53 13.55 14.45
CA GLY A 83 -8.59 13.98 13.53
C GLY A 83 -8.12 14.16 12.08
N CYS A 84 -7.01 13.51 11.72
CA CYS A 84 -6.43 13.54 10.38
C CYS A 84 -6.91 12.35 9.54
N PHE A 85 -6.99 12.54 8.22
CA PHE A 85 -7.28 11.44 7.29
C PHE A 85 -6.03 10.57 7.11
N TRP A 86 -6.21 9.26 6.91
CA TRP A 86 -5.13 8.33 6.61
C TRP A 86 -5.53 7.47 5.39
N PRO A 87 -4.66 7.34 4.37
CA PRO A 87 -3.37 8.00 4.21
C PRO A 87 -3.50 9.48 3.78
N ASP A 88 -2.50 10.31 4.09
CA ASP A 88 -2.36 11.69 3.60
C ASP A 88 -0.93 12.00 3.15
N HIS A 89 -0.67 13.22 2.67
CA HIS A 89 0.65 13.66 2.21
C HIS A 89 1.77 13.61 3.28
N VAL A 90 1.46 13.81 4.56
CA VAL A 90 2.43 13.64 5.65
C VAL A 90 2.82 12.16 5.77
N THR A 91 1.84 11.26 5.73
CA THR A 91 2.08 9.81 5.73
C THR A 91 2.87 9.35 4.50
N ASP A 92 2.57 9.89 3.31
CA ASP A 92 3.27 9.54 2.07
C ASP A 92 4.76 9.93 2.12
N LEU A 93 5.06 11.16 2.59
CA LEU A 93 6.45 11.60 2.77
C LEU A 93 7.17 10.75 3.81
N PHE A 94 6.51 10.47 4.94
CA PHE A 94 7.06 9.65 6.00
C PHE A 94 7.49 8.26 5.51
N PHE A 95 6.62 7.54 4.80
CA PHE A 95 6.99 6.23 4.24
C PHE A 95 8.02 6.33 3.13
N THR A 96 7.96 7.38 2.31
CA THR A 96 8.98 7.63 1.27
C THR A 96 10.37 7.77 1.90
N ASP A 97 10.49 8.49 3.02
CA ASP A 97 11.76 8.67 3.72
C ASP A 97 12.25 7.37 4.39
N ILE A 98 11.34 6.55 4.92
CA ILE A 98 11.65 5.19 5.38
C ILE A 98 12.23 4.35 4.22
N HIS A 99 11.56 4.33 3.07
CA HIS A 99 12.01 3.56 1.90
C HIS A 99 13.37 4.03 1.39
N ARG A 100 13.60 5.34 1.33
CA ARG A 100 14.92 5.90 0.95
C ARG A 100 16.02 5.58 1.94
N THR A 101 15.72 5.47 3.23
CA THR A 101 16.74 5.29 4.27
C THR A 101 17.08 3.81 4.49
N TYR A 102 16.06 2.94 4.53
CA TYR A 102 16.21 1.54 4.93
C TYR A 102 16.12 0.56 3.74
N PHE A 103 15.39 0.93 2.68
CA PHE A 103 15.05 0.01 1.60
C PHE A 103 15.55 0.44 0.22
N GLN A 104 16.40 1.47 0.13
CA GLN A 104 16.88 2.04 -1.14
C GLN A 104 17.55 1.02 -2.08
N ASP A 105 18.28 0.05 -1.51
CA ASP A 105 19.06 -0.94 -2.25
C ASP A 105 18.27 -2.26 -2.42
N CYS A 106 17.03 -2.31 -1.93
CA CYS A 106 16.22 -3.51 -2.00
C CYS A 106 15.57 -3.66 -3.37
N ALA A 107 15.77 -4.81 -3.99
CA ALA A 107 15.14 -5.13 -5.26
C ALA A 107 13.62 -5.26 -5.09
N LEU A 108 12.85 -4.63 -5.97
CA LEU A 108 11.38 -4.81 -6.04
C LEU A 108 10.98 -6.25 -6.45
N THR A 109 11.94 -7.02 -6.98
CA THR A 109 11.76 -8.33 -7.54
C THR A 109 11.35 -9.34 -6.47
N GLY A 110 10.18 -9.97 -6.65
CA GLY A 110 9.65 -11.01 -5.76
C GLY A 110 8.45 -10.60 -4.92
N ARG A 111 8.06 -9.32 -4.91
CA ARG A 111 6.87 -8.83 -4.18
C ARG A 111 5.69 -8.48 -5.07
N LEU A 112 5.97 -8.14 -6.33
CA LEU A 112 4.93 -7.90 -7.31
C LEU A 112 4.49 -9.24 -7.86
N LEU A 113 3.22 -9.59 -7.66
CA LEU A 113 2.63 -10.75 -8.32
C LEU A 113 2.68 -10.49 -9.83
N HIS A 114 3.62 -11.15 -10.49
CA HIS A 114 3.83 -11.02 -11.92
C HIS A 114 3.99 -12.41 -12.52
N ASP A 115 3.53 -12.57 -13.76
CA ASP A 115 3.75 -13.80 -14.48
C ASP A 115 5.25 -14.06 -14.63
N PRO A 116 5.68 -15.33 -14.56
CA PRO A 116 7.07 -15.67 -14.82
C PRO A 116 7.44 -15.25 -16.26
N PRO A 117 8.72 -14.96 -16.53
CA PRO A 117 9.15 -14.60 -17.88
C PRO A 117 8.74 -15.67 -18.89
N VAL A 118 8.40 -15.24 -20.12
CA VAL A 118 7.89 -16.13 -21.19
C VAL A 118 8.81 -17.32 -21.45
N SER A 119 10.12 -17.15 -21.27
CA SER A 119 11.11 -18.22 -21.38
C SER A 119 10.88 -19.39 -20.41
N VAL A 120 10.27 -19.13 -19.25
CA VAL A 120 9.87 -20.15 -18.27
C VAL A 120 8.42 -20.56 -18.54
N LEU A 121 7.51 -19.62 -18.74
CA LEU A 121 6.08 -19.92 -18.90
C LEU A 121 5.78 -20.80 -20.14
N ALA A 122 6.42 -20.51 -21.28
CA ALA A 122 6.13 -21.20 -22.53
C ALA A 122 6.45 -22.71 -22.50
N PRO A 123 7.62 -23.17 -21.99
CA PRO A 123 7.88 -24.59 -21.78
C PRO A 123 6.85 -25.28 -20.86
N PHE A 124 6.44 -24.62 -19.77
CA PHE A 124 5.47 -25.17 -18.82
C PHE A 124 4.09 -25.41 -19.46
N ILE A 125 3.71 -24.61 -20.46
CA ILE A 125 2.47 -24.80 -21.22
C ILE A 125 2.69 -25.81 -22.36
N GLY A 126 3.80 -25.67 -23.09
CA GLY A 126 4.08 -26.47 -24.29
C GLY A 126 4.31 -27.96 -24.00
N VAL A 127 5.03 -28.29 -22.92
CA VAL A 127 5.35 -29.69 -22.58
C VAL A 127 4.09 -30.51 -22.28
N PRO A 128 3.16 -30.09 -21.41
CA PRO A 128 1.91 -30.84 -21.18
C PRO A 128 1.05 -30.99 -22.44
N VAL A 129 0.97 -29.96 -23.28
CA VAL A 129 0.23 -30.04 -24.56
C VAL A 129 0.87 -31.07 -25.48
N LEU A 130 2.19 -31.05 -25.62
CA LEU A 130 2.89 -32.02 -26.47
C LEU A 130 2.72 -33.45 -25.94
N VAL A 131 2.78 -33.64 -24.62
CA VAL A 131 2.59 -34.95 -23.97
C VAL A 131 1.17 -35.47 -24.21
N THR A 132 0.14 -34.63 -24.07
CA THR A 132 -1.25 -35.04 -24.32
C THR A 132 -1.49 -35.41 -25.79
N LEU A 133 -0.91 -34.66 -26.74
CA LEU A 133 -0.95 -35.00 -28.16
C LEU A 133 -0.23 -36.31 -28.48
N LEU A 134 0.93 -36.55 -27.88
CA LEU A 134 1.67 -37.80 -28.07
C LEU A 134 0.92 -38.99 -27.48
N MET A 135 0.38 -38.86 -26.26
CA MET A 135 -0.38 -39.94 -25.62
C MET A 135 -1.65 -40.28 -26.39
N THR A 136 -2.40 -39.28 -26.86
CA THR A 136 -3.58 -39.51 -27.70
C THR A 136 -3.22 -40.20 -29.02
N ALA A 137 -2.15 -39.76 -29.69
CA ALA A 137 -1.66 -40.42 -30.90
C ALA A 137 -1.25 -41.88 -30.65
N LEU A 138 -0.56 -42.15 -29.54
CA LEU A 138 -0.18 -43.51 -29.12
C LEU A 138 -1.41 -44.39 -28.86
N VAL A 139 -2.42 -43.86 -28.16
CA VAL A 139 -3.66 -44.59 -27.88
C VAL A 139 -4.41 -44.93 -29.16
N VAL A 140 -4.59 -43.95 -30.07
CA VAL A 140 -5.24 -44.17 -31.37
C VAL A 140 -4.47 -45.20 -32.20
N TRP A 141 -3.15 -45.10 -32.24
CA TRP A 141 -2.32 -46.05 -32.96
C TRP A 141 -2.45 -47.47 -32.41
N ARG A 142 -2.40 -47.63 -31.08
CA ARG A 142 -2.57 -48.94 -30.43
C ARG A 142 -3.96 -49.52 -30.67
N SER A 143 -5.01 -48.71 -30.54
CA SER A 143 -6.40 -49.12 -30.76
C SER A 143 -6.63 -49.64 -32.19
N LYS A 144 -6.18 -48.89 -33.22
CA LYS A 144 -6.28 -49.35 -34.62
C LYS A 144 -5.51 -50.64 -34.88
N ARG A 145 -4.34 -50.82 -34.25
CA ARG A 145 -3.56 -52.05 -34.43
C ARG A 145 -4.21 -53.26 -33.76
N THR A 146 -4.89 -53.07 -32.63
CA THR A 146 -5.63 -54.15 -31.96
C THR A 146 -6.91 -54.53 -32.70
N GLU A 147 -7.60 -53.58 -33.34
CA GLU A 147 -8.79 -53.88 -34.17
C GLU A 147 -8.43 -54.60 -35.48
N GLY A 148 -7.26 -54.33 -36.07
CA GLY A 148 -6.80 -55.03 -37.28
C GLY A 148 -6.16 -56.41 -37.04
N VAL A 149 -6.08 -56.87 -35.78
CA VAL A 149 -5.50 -58.17 -35.38
C VAL A 149 -6.57 -59.15 -34.88
N LEU A 150 -7.81 -58.69 -34.66
CA LEU A 150 -9.01 -59.50 -34.40
C LEU A 150 -9.80 -59.70 -35.69
#